data_AF-A0AAP9WKT7-F1
#
_entry.id   AF-A0AAP9WKT7-F1
#
_cell.length_a   1.000
_cell.length_b   1.000
_cell.length_c   1.000
_cell.angle_alpha   90.00
_cell.angle_beta   90.00
_cell.angle_gamma   90.00
#
_symmetry.space_group_name_H-M   'P 1'
#
loop_
_entity.id
_entity.type
_entity.pdbx_description
1 polymer ?
#
loop_
_entity_poly.entity_id
_entity_poly.type
_entity_poly.pdbx_seq_one_letter_code
_entity_poly.pdbx_strand_id
1 'polypeptide(L)'
;MTVVLTNPSVSTKNIRLFLKKIIQNQKIHSRWLNTISFLEHIGSRKILATQSGFAVGEMILRHASEETRHAHFFKRMSERISPGTCPDYQIENLHCGFSAFLYFQRLDGMVLKNLNSSGMKGKKRSFLSYLYVTHLVEERADFLYQEYDQILEESGIPVSLKAILKEEESHLSEMKDALHQEDPEYKTRYAIFQEQEKKNYLKFEQTLLKSVGID
;
A
#
# COMPACT_ATOMS: atom_id res chain seq x y z
N MET A 1 -23.80 17.49 -4.19
CA MET A 1 -23.09 18.16 -3.08
C MET A 1 -21.85 18.80 -3.64
N THR A 2 -21.69 20.09 -3.37
CA THR A 2 -20.63 20.97 -3.87
C THR A 2 -19.27 20.39 -3.49
N VAL A 3 -18.44 20.13 -4.50
CA VAL A 3 -17.03 19.76 -4.33
C VAL A 3 -16.33 20.94 -3.68
N VAL A 4 -16.13 20.86 -2.37
CA VAL A 4 -15.25 21.78 -1.66
C VAL A 4 -13.85 21.51 -2.21
N LEU A 5 -13.31 22.44 -2.99
CA LEU A 5 -11.90 22.45 -3.38
C LEU A 5 -11.06 22.70 -2.12
N THR A 6 -10.89 21.65 -1.32
CA THR A 6 -9.93 21.64 -0.21
C THR A 6 -8.54 21.75 -0.83
N ASN A 7 -7.76 22.74 -0.37
CA ASN A 7 -6.35 22.79 -0.71
C ASN A 7 -5.72 21.42 -0.44
N PRO A 8 -5.04 20.80 -1.43
CA PRO A 8 -4.47 19.47 -1.25
C PRO A 8 -3.46 19.52 -0.09
N SER A 9 -3.47 18.45 0.73
CA SER A 9 -2.54 18.31 1.84
C SER A 9 -1.09 18.45 1.35
N VAL A 10 -0.15 18.81 2.23
CA VAL A 10 1.28 18.88 1.86
C VAL A 10 1.75 17.55 1.27
N SER A 11 1.32 16.44 1.84
CA SER A 11 1.62 15.09 1.32
C SER A 11 1.04 14.87 -0.08
N THR A 12 -0.18 15.32 -0.36
CA THR A 12 -0.78 15.28 -1.71
C THR A 12 0.07 16.04 -2.72
N LYS A 13 0.55 17.25 -2.37
CA LYS A 13 1.41 18.04 -3.27
C LYS A 13 2.75 17.33 -3.51
N ASN A 14 3.37 16.82 -2.44
CA ASN A 14 4.64 16.12 -2.48
C ASN A 14 4.58 14.87 -3.36
N ILE A 15 3.59 14.00 -3.13
CA ILE A 15 3.47 12.76 -3.91
C ILE A 15 3.21 13.06 -5.38
N ARG A 16 2.39 14.07 -5.69
CA ARG A 16 2.13 14.47 -7.09
C ARG A 16 3.41 14.97 -7.76
N LEU A 17 4.25 15.75 -7.06
CA LEU A 17 5.54 16.19 -7.58
C LEU A 17 6.47 15.02 -7.87
N PHE A 18 6.58 14.07 -6.94
CA PHE A 18 7.35 12.84 -7.12
C PHE A 18 6.85 12.04 -8.34
N LEU A 19 5.55 11.75 -8.40
CA LEU A 19 4.94 10.98 -9.48
C LEU A 19 5.15 11.66 -10.84
N LYS A 20 4.97 12.98 -10.93
CA LYS A 20 5.25 13.76 -12.16
C LYS A 20 6.71 13.72 -12.59
N LYS A 21 7.66 13.60 -11.64
CA LYS A 21 9.09 13.44 -11.98
C LYS A 21 9.43 12.05 -12.48
N ILE A 22 8.92 11.00 -11.84
CA ILE A 22 9.30 9.64 -12.23
C ILE A 22 8.77 9.26 -13.61
N ILE A 23 7.56 9.70 -13.99
CA ILE A 23 6.97 9.37 -15.30
C ILE A 23 7.76 9.95 -16.48
N GLN A 24 8.59 10.97 -16.23
CA GLN A 24 9.46 11.58 -17.24
C GLN A 24 10.68 10.71 -17.56
N ASN A 25 10.99 9.69 -16.75
CA ASN A 25 12.12 8.79 -16.93
C ASN A 25 11.66 7.33 -16.84
N GLN A 26 11.59 6.65 -17.99
CA GLN A 26 11.10 5.27 -18.11
C GLN A 26 11.81 4.28 -17.17
N LYS A 27 13.11 4.43 -16.92
CA LYS A 27 13.84 3.53 -16.00
C LYS A 27 13.43 3.74 -14.55
N ILE A 28 13.29 5.01 -14.12
CA ILE A 28 12.85 5.33 -12.76
C ILE A 28 11.39 4.93 -12.58
N HIS A 29 10.54 5.22 -13.57
CA HIS A 29 9.14 4.84 -13.60
C HIS A 29 8.95 3.32 -13.51
N SER A 30 9.71 2.55 -14.29
CA SER A 30 9.71 1.08 -14.25
C SER A 30 10.10 0.56 -12.86
N ARG A 31 11.18 1.09 -12.27
CA ARG A 31 11.61 0.74 -10.90
C ARG A 31 10.55 1.07 -9.85
N TRP A 32 9.81 2.17 -10.01
CA TRP A 32 8.72 2.54 -9.10
C TRP A 32 7.55 1.56 -9.21
N LEU A 33 7.12 1.23 -10.43
CA LEU A 33 6.09 0.22 -10.66
C LEU A 33 6.51 -1.14 -10.10
N ASN A 34 7.78 -1.50 -10.24
CA ASN A 34 8.32 -2.73 -9.65
C ASN A 34 8.36 -2.66 -8.11
N THR A 35 8.56 -1.48 -7.51
CA THR A 35 8.40 -1.28 -6.05
C THR A 35 6.96 -1.47 -5.60
N ILE A 36 5.98 -0.92 -6.31
CA ILE A 36 4.56 -1.13 -5.98
C ILE A 36 4.25 -2.63 -6.09
N SER A 37 4.60 -3.24 -7.22
CA SER A 37 4.48 -4.69 -7.45
C SER A 37 5.08 -5.53 -6.30
N PHE A 38 6.23 -5.11 -5.78
CA PHE A 38 6.88 -5.78 -4.66
C PHE A 38 6.09 -5.66 -3.35
N LEU A 39 5.48 -4.50 -3.07
CA LEU A 39 4.67 -4.30 -1.87
C LEU A 39 3.38 -5.12 -1.92
N GLU A 40 2.67 -5.14 -3.05
CA GLU A 40 1.50 -6.01 -3.29
C GLU A 40 1.86 -7.51 -3.15
N HIS A 41 3.05 -7.88 -3.64
CA HIS A 41 3.56 -9.23 -3.45
C HIS A 41 3.84 -9.56 -1.98
N ILE A 42 4.36 -8.60 -1.21
CA ILE A 42 4.53 -8.77 0.24
C ILE A 42 3.16 -8.92 0.92
N GLY A 43 2.16 -8.13 0.53
CA GLY A 43 0.77 -8.22 1.00
C GLY A 43 0.22 -9.63 0.87
N SER A 44 0.07 -10.10 -0.38
CA SER A 44 -0.40 -11.47 -0.70
C SER A 44 0.33 -12.57 0.08
N ARG A 45 1.68 -12.53 0.11
CA ARG A 45 2.50 -13.49 0.87
C ARG A 45 2.17 -13.51 2.35
N LYS A 46 2.00 -12.35 2.96
CA LYS A 46 1.70 -12.23 4.40
C LYS A 46 0.30 -12.74 4.73
N ILE A 47 -0.68 -12.46 3.88
CA ILE A 47 -2.04 -12.98 4.06
C ILE A 47 -2.00 -14.52 4.08
N LEU A 48 -1.40 -15.14 3.06
CA LEU A 48 -1.30 -16.60 2.97
C LEU A 48 -0.46 -17.21 4.09
N ALA A 49 0.58 -16.52 4.58
CA ALA A 49 1.40 -17.01 5.67
C ALA A 49 0.69 -16.95 7.03
N THR A 50 -0.05 -15.87 7.30
CA THR A 50 -0.61 -15.58 8.63
C THR A 50 -2.06 -16.04 8.79
N GLN A 51 -2.81 -16.10 7.69
CA GLN A 51 -4.22 -16.48 7.64
C GLN A 51 -4.36 -17.79 6.87
N SER A 52 -3.80 -18.86 7.44
CA SER A 52 -3.76 -20.20 6.85
C SER A 52 -4.45 -21.25 7.73
N GLY A 53 -4.71 -22.43 7.14
CA GLY A 53 -5.32 -23.58 7.82
C GLY A 53 -6.77 -23.83 7.43
N PHE A 54 -7.43 -24.75 8.13
CA PHE A 54 -8.78 -25.23 7.77
C PHE A 54 -9.91 -24.21 7.94
N ALA A 55 -9.66 -23.10 8.63
CA ALA A 55 -10.67 -22.08 8.93
C ALA A 55 -10.61 -20.86 7.99
N VAL A 56 -9.79 -20.91 6.93
CA VAL A 56 -9.67 -19.80 5.98
C VAL A 56 -10.97 -19.67 5.19
N GLY A 57 -11.57 -18.48 5.26
CA GLY A 57 -12.80 -18.14 4.55
C GLY A 57 -12.56 -17.50 3.18
N GLU A 58 -13.65 -17.33 2.45
CA GLU A 58 -13.66 -16.74 1.10
C GLU A 58 -12.99 -15.36 1.06
N MET A 59 -13.34 -14.44 1.97
CA MET A 59 -12.77 -13.09 2.04
C MET A 59 -11.23 -13.08 2.00
N ILE A 60 -10.60 -13.96 2.78
CA ILE A 60 -9.13 -14.04 2.88
C ILE A 60 -8.51 -14.60 1.60
N LEU A 61 -9.13 -15.62 1.01
CA LEU A 61 -8.66 -16.22 -0.24
C LEU A 61 -8.79 -15.26 -1.41
N ARG A 62 -9.93 -14.56 -1.50
CA ARG A 62 -10.20 -13.58 -2.54
C ARG A 62 -9.21 -12.43 -2.44
N HIS A 63 -9.06 -11.85 -1.26
CA HIS A 63 -8.11 -10.77 -1.02
C HIS A 63 -6.67 -11.19 -1.38
N ALA A 64 -6.17 -12.34 -0.89
CA ALA A 64 -4.84 -12.82 -1.26
C ALA A 64 -4.63 -13.04 -2.78
N SER A 65 -5.69 -13.47 -3.48
CA SER A 65 -5.69 -13.63 -4.94
C SER A 65 -5.64 -12.28 -5.66
N GLU A 66 -6.39 -11.30 -5.18
CA GLU A 66 -6.45 -9.93 -5.74
C GLU A 66 -5.12 -9.20 -5.55
N GLU A 67 -4.51 -9.26 -4.36
CA GLU A 67 -3.16 -8.74 -4.09
C GLU A 67 -2.10 -9.32 -5.04
N THR A 68 -2.16 -10.64 -5.29
CA THR A 68 -1.25 -11.31 -6.24
C THR A 68 -1.47 -10.80 -7.67
N ARG A 69 -2.73 -10.52 -8.03
CA ARG A 69 -3.12 -9.98 -9.32
C ARG A 69 -2.66 -8.53 -9.48
N HIS A 70 -2.76 -7.70 -8.44
CA HIS A 70 -2.23 -6.32 -8.42
C HIS A 70 -0.72 -6.32 -8.57
N ALA A 71 0.00 -7.15 -7.82
CA ALA A 71 1.44 -7.32 -7.95
C ALA A 71 1.81 -7.63 -9.41
N HIS A 72 1.17 -8.63 -10.00
CA HIS A 72 1.39 -8.99 -11.40
C HIS A 72 1.05 -7.87 -12.38
N PHE A 73 -0.02 -7.10 -12.13
CA PHE A 73 -0.40 -5.95 -12.95
C PHE A 73 0.72 -4.89 -12.97
N PHE A 74 1.21 -4.46 -11.80
CA PHE A 74 2.28 -3.47 -11.72
C PHE A 74 3.61 -4.00 -12.29
N LYS A 75 3.91 -5.29 -12.10
CA LYS A 75 5.07 -5.95 -12.74
C LYS A 75 4.98 -5.87 -14.26
N ARG A 76 3.82 -6.17 -14.84
CA ARG A 76 3.60 -6.06 -16.28
C ARG A 76 3.66 -4.63 -16.78
N MET A 77 3.20 -3.65 -16.01
CA MET A 77 3.36 -2.24 -16.37
C MET A 77 4.84 -1.84 -16.39
N SER A 78 5.62 -2.23 -15.37
CA SER A 78 7.08 -2.01 -15.33
C SER A 78 7.75 -2.56 -16.59
N GLU A 79 7.44 -3.80 -16.95
CA GLU A 79 7.98 -4.45 -18.15
C GLU A 79 7.56 -3.75 -19.45
N ARG A 80 6.33 -3.23 -19.55
CA ARG A 80 5.87 -2.48 -20.74
C ARG A 80 6.60 -1.15 -20.90
N ILE A 81 6.87 -0.45 -19.80
CA ILE A 81 7.48 0.87 -19.83
C ILE A 81 8.98 0.80 -20.11
N SER A 82 9.65 -0.22 -19.55
CA SER A 82 11.08 -0.40 -19.78
C SER A 82 11.43 -1.91 -19.78
N PRO A 83 11.24 -2.59 -20.92
CA PRO A 83 11.39 -4.05 -21.01
C PRO A 83 12.75 -4.55 -20.52
N GLY A 84 12.74 -5.62 -19.72
CA GLY A 84 13.93 -6.27 -19.18
C GLY A 84 14.71 -5.49 -18.12
N THR A 85 14.29 -4.28 -17.75
CA THR A 85 15.04 -3.44 -16.80
C THR A 85 14.83 -3.82 -15.34
N CYS A 86 13.72 -4.47 -15.03
CA CYS A 86 13.34 -4.82 -13.67
C CYS A 86 12.81 -6.26 -13.62
N PRO A 87 13.65 -7.29 -13.86
CA PRO A 87 13.20 -8.69 -14.00
C PRO A 87 12.66 -9.27 -12.68
N ASP A 88 13.16 -8.82 -11.54
CA ASP A 88 12.87 -9.39 -10.22
C ASP A 88 12.71 -8.26 -9.17
N TYR A 89 12.73 -8.62 -7.89
CA TYR A 89 12.67 -7.68 -6.77
C TYR A 89 14.03 -7.46 -6.07
N GLN A 90 15.15 -7.66 -6.77
CA GLN A 90 16.45 -7.23 -6.26
C GLN A 90 16.45 -5.70 -6.07
N ILE A 91 17.21 -5.22 -5.08
CA ILE A 91 17.12 -3.82 -4.60
C ILE A 91 17.44 -2.81 -5.71
N GLU A 92 18.38 -3.15 -6.59
CA GLU A 92 18.76 -2.41 -7.79
C GLU A 92 17.60 -2.21 -8.78
N ASN A 93 16.65 -3.15 -8.80
CA ASN A 93 15.47 -3.14 -9.66
C ASN A 93 14.26 -2.44 -9.01
N LEU A 94 14.40 -1.96 -7.77
CA LEU A 94 13.35 -1.27 -7.03
C LEU A 94 13.68 0.21 -6.88
N HIS A 95 12.69 1.08 -6.97
CA HIS A 95 12.84 2.49 -6.60
C HIS A 95 12.58 2.66 -5.10
N CYS A 96 13.59 3.12 -4.35
CA CYS A 96 13.51 3.24 -2.89
C CYS A 96 13.08 1.95 -2.17
N GLY A 97 13.39 0.77 -2.75
CA GLY A 97 12.84 -0.52 -2.32
C GLY A 97 13.07 -0.87 -0.85
N PHE A 98 14.27 -0.59 -0.32
CA PHE A 98 14.55 -0.82 1.12
C PHE A 98 13.73 0.12 2.02
N SER A 99 13.54 1.38 1.63
CA SER A 99 12.73 2.33 2.41
C SER A 99 11.24 1.93 2.38
N ALA A 100 10.75 1.48 1.23
CA ALA A 100 9.41 0.94 1.06
C ALA A 100 9.18 -0.32 1.93
N PHE A 101 10.12 -1.26 1.89
CA PHE A 101 10.10 -2.45 2.76
C PHE A 101 10.08 -2.07 4.24
N LEU A 102 10.96 -1.17 4.68
CA LEU A 102 11.01 -0.72 6.07
C LEU A 102 9.73 -0.01 6.51
N TYR A 103 9.10 0.78 5.62
CA TYR A 103 7.78 1.36 5.91
C TYR A 103 6.76 0.26 6.23
N PHE A 104 6.65 -0.75 5.37
CA PHE A 104 5.74 -1.87 5.55
C PHE A 104 6.01 -2.67 6.83
N GLN A 105 7.28 -3.01 7.11
CA GLN A 105 7.67 -3.76 8.30
C GLN A 105 7.42 -2.99 9.61
N ARG A 106 7.49 -1.65 9.59
CA ARG A 106 7.17 -0.84 10.77
C ARG A 106 5.68 -0.86 11.09
N LEU A 107 4.79 -0.99 10.09
CA LEU A 107 3.36 -1.21 10.31
C LEU A 107 3.13 -2.51 11.08
N ASP A 108 3.76 -3.60 10.64
CA ASP A 108 3.67 -4.89 11.34
C ASP A 108 4.13 -4.79 12.79
N GLY A 109 5.33 -4.22 12.98
CA GLY A 109 5.93 -4.09 14.31
C GLY A 109 5.09 -3.24 15.26
N MET A 110 4.55 -2.11 14.80
CA MET A 110 3.75 -1.23 15.66
C MET A 110 2.42 -1.89 16.06
N VAL A 111 1.74 -2.53 15.11
CA VAL A 111 0.43 -3.16 15.35
C VAL A 111 0.62 -4.34 16.29
N LEU A 112 1.58 -5.22 15.98
CA LEU A 112 1.86 -6.40 16.79
C LEU A 112 2.26 -6.02 18.23
N LYS A 113 3.13 -5.01 18.40
CA LYS A 113 3.55 -4.53 19.71
C LYS A 113 2.35 -4.05 20.54
N ASN A 114 1.48 -3.25 19.94
CA ASN A 114 0.31 -2.71 20.63
C ASN A 114 -0.70 -3.80 21.00
N LEU A 115 -1.03 -4.72 20.09
CA LEU A 115 -1.93 -5.84 20.39
C LEU A 115 -1.38 -6.75 21.50
N ASN A 116 -0.05 -6.98 21.53
CA ASN A 116 0.61 -7.69 22.63
C ASN A 116 0.44 -6.97 23.97
N SER A 117 0.63 -5.65 24.00
CA SER A 117 0.46 -4.85 25.22
C SER A 117 -0.99 -4.83 25.72
N SER A 118 -1.97 -4.98 24.83
CA SER A 118 -3.38 -5.16 25.17
C SER A 118 -3.76 -6.59 25.55
N GLY A 119 -2.79 -7.50 25.68
CA GLY A 119 -3.01 -8.87 26.14
C GLY A 119 -3.51 -9.85 25.06
N MET A 120 -3.62 -9.42 23.81
CA MET A 120 -4.08 -10.27 22.72
C MET A 120 -3.01 -11.30 22.32
N LYS A 121 -3.43 -12.55 22.10
CA LYS A 121 -2.51 -13.68 21.82
C LYS A 121 -3.07 -14.61 20.76
N GLY A 122 -2.21 -15.50 20.26
CA GLY A 122 -2.58 -16.60 19.36
C GLY A 122 -3.28 -16.14 18.09
N LYS A 123 -4.31 -16.90 17.67
CA LYS A 123 -5.06 -16.67 16.42
C LYS A 123 -5.74 -15.31 16.38
N LYS A 124 -6.35 -14.85 17.49
CA LYS A 124 -7.00 -13.54 17.54
C LYS A 124 -6.02 -12.39 17.27
N ARG A 125 -4.82 -12.45 17.86
CA ARG A 125 -3.77 -11.47 17.58
C ARG A 125 -3.34 -11.52 16.10
N SER A 126 -3.13 -12.72 15.55
CA SER A 126 -2.76 -12.89 14.14
C SER A 126 -3.81 -12.28 13.20
N PHE A 127 -5.09 -12.54 13.47
CA PHE A 127 -6.19 -12.05 12.66
C PHE A 127 -6.34 -10.52 12.77
N LEU A 128 -6.31 -9.97 13.98
CA LEU A 128 -6.34 -8.52 14.17
C LEU A 128 -5.10 -7.83 13.58
N SER A 129 -3.91 -8.42 13.67
CA SER A 129 -2.71 -7.89 13.00
C SER A 129 -2.92 -7.79 11.50
N TYR A 130 -3.50 -8.83 10.88
CA TYR A 130 -3.85 -8.80 9.46
C TYR A 130 -4.83 -7.66 9.16
N LEU A 131 -5.98 -7.62 9.86
CA LEU A 131 -7.01 -6.62 9.61
C LEU A 131 -6.49 -5.17 9.76
N TYR A 132 -5.74 -4.87 10.82
CA TYR A 132 -5.21 -3.52 11.06
C TYR A 132 -4.14 -3.12 10.06
N VAL A 133 -3.20 -4.02 9.74
CA VAL A 133 -2.12 -3.69 8.80
C VAL A 133 -2.69 -3.53 7.41
N THR A 134 -3.56 -4.43 6.95
CA THR A 134 -4.25 -4.31 5.67
C THR A 134 -5.01 -2.99 5.61
N HIS A 135 -5.85 -2.67 6.59
CA HIS A 135 -6.59 -1.40 6.58
C HIS A 135 -5.67 -0.18 6.38
N LEU A 136 -4.56 -0.08 7.13
CA LEU A 136 -3.62 1.04 7.00
C LEU A 136 -2.96 1.10 5.62
N VAL A 137 -2.67 -0.07 5.04
CA VAL A 137 -2.10 -0.19 3.70
C VAL A 137 -3.13 0.20 2.65
N GLU A 138 -4.37 -0.26 2.74
CA GLU A 138 -5.45 0.10 1.79
C GLU A 138 -5.73 1.60 1.77
N GLU A 139 -5.81 2.25 2.93
CA GLU A 139 -5.99 3.71 2.95
C GLU A 139 -4.82 4.45 2.29
N ARG A 140 -3.61 3.89 2.37
CA ARG A 140 -2.43 4.45 1.70
C ARG A 140 -2.42 4.16 0.21
N ALA A 141 -2.81 2.95 -0.18
CA ALA A 141 -2.91 2.50 -1.57
C ALA A 141 -3.97 3.30 -2.31
N ASP A 142 -5.17 3.47 -1.73
CA ASP A 142 -6.26 4.29 -2.27
C ASP A 142 -5.77 5.72 -2.58
N PHE A 143 -5.17 6.40 -1.60
CA PHE A 143 -4.58 7.73 -1.81
C PHE A 143 -3.52 7.74 -2.93
N LEU A 144 -2.57 6.80 -2.90
CA LEU A 144 -1.48 6.78 -3.86
C LEU A 144 -1.97 6.49 -5.28
N TYR A 145 -2.86 5.53 -5.44
CA TYR A 145 -3.37 5.08 -6.72
C TYR A 145 -4.33 6.09 -7.33
N GLN A 146 -5.13 6.81 -6.54
CA GLN A 146 -5.94 7.92 -7.03
C GLN A 146 -5.06 9.03 -7.62
N GLU A 147 -4.03 9.48 -6.89
CA GLU A 147 -3.12 10.52 -7.37
C GLU A 147 -2.33 10.05 -8.60
N TYR A 148 -1.97 8.77 -8.63
CA TYR A 148 -1.23 8.20 -9.75
C TYR A 148 -2.08 8.03 -11.02
N ASP A 149 -3.32 7.52 -10.90
CA ASP A 149 -4.27 7.40 -12.04
C ASP A 149 -4.51 8.77 -12.68
N GLN A 150 -4.74 9.81 -11.87
CA GLN A 150 -4.90 11.18 -12.36
C GLN A 150 -3.67 11.67 -13.12
N ILE A 151 -2.47 11.42 -12.60
CA ILE A 151 -1.23 11.86 -13.26
C ILE A 151 -1.00 11.10 -14.56
N LEU A 152 -1.29 9.80 -14.61
CA LEU A 152 -1.22 9.00 -15.83
C LEU A 152 -2.20 9.53 -16.88
N GLU A 153 -3.43 9.84 -16.49
CA GLU A 153 -4.47 10.43 -17.35
C GLU A 153 -4.07 11.82 -17.86
N GLU A 154 -3.66 12.73 -16.96
CA GLU A 154 -3.15 14.08 -17.29
C GLU A 154 -1.96 14.02 -18.27
N SER A 155 -1.17 12.95 -18.22
CA SER A 155 0.02 12.76 -19.05
C SER A 155 -0.25 11.95 -20.33
N GLY A 156 -1.50 11.55 -20.58
CA GLY A 156 -1.89 10.76 -21.76
C GLY A 156 -1.31 9.34 -21.79
N ILE A 157 -0.93 8.77 -20.64
CA ILE A 157 -0.43 7.40 -20.55
C ILE A 157 -1.63 6.45 -20.54
N PRO A 158 -1.76 5.51 -21.50
CA PRO A 158 -2.98 4.70 -21.69
C PRO A 158 -3.04 3.53 -20.70
N VAL A 159 -3.00 3.82 -19.41
CA VAL A 159 -3.17 2.87 -18.32
C VAL A 159 -4.11 3.49 -17.29
N SER A 160 -5.03 2.68 -16.77
CA SER A 160 -5.91 3.09 -15.69
C SER A 160 -5.81 2.14 -14.51
N LEU A 161 -5.85 2.71 -13.31
CA LEU A 161 -5.88 2.02 -12.03
C LEU A 161 -7.30 1.88 -11.48
N LYS A 162 -8.34 2.35 -12.18
CA LYS A 162 -9.75 2.36 -11.72
C LYS A 162 -10.27 0.99 -11.28
N ALA A 163 -9.83 -0.09 -11.93
CA ALA A 163 -10.22 -1.45 -11.54
C ALA A 163 -9.56 -1.89 -10.23
N ILE A 164 -8.28 -1.53 -10.02
CA ILE A 164 -7.56 -1.80 -8.76
C ILE A 164 -8.17 -0.98 -7.63
N LEU A 165 -8.37 0.33 -7.85
CA LEU A 165 -9.01 1.23 -6.87
C LEU A 165 -10.35 0.69 -6.36
N LYS A 166 -11.19 0.16 -7.26
CA LYS A 166 -12.47 -0.43 -6.86
C LYS A 166 -12.31 -1.69 -5.99
N GLU A 167 -11.25 -2.47 -6.21
CA GLU A 167 -10.93 -3.62 -5.36
C GLU A 167 -10.43 -3.16 -3.99
N GLU A 168 -9.53 -2.16 -3.93
CA GLU A 168 -9.04 -1.60 -2.66
C GLU A 168 -10.17 -1.00 -1.80
N GLU A 169 -11.12 -0.29 -2.44
CA GLU A 169 -12.31 0.23 -1.76
C GLU A 169 -13.12 -0.91 -1.12
N SER A 170 -13.24 -2.05 -1.80
CA SER A 170 -13.94 -3.23 -1.29
C SER A 170 -13.16 -3.86 -0.13
N HIS A 171 -11.84 -4.03 -0.26
CA HIS A 171 -10.99 -4.57 0.82
C HIS A 171 -11.07 -3.69 2.06
N LEU A 172 -10.95 -2.38 1.89
CA LEU A 172 -11.01 -1.41 2.98
C LEU A 172 -12.35 -1.48 3.73
N SER A 173 -13.47 -1.60 3.00
CA SER A 173 -14.79 -1.78 3.60
C SER A 173 -14.85 -3.05 4.44
N GLU A 174 -14.37 -4.17 3.92
CA GLU A 174 -14.38 -5.45 4.62
C GLU A 174 -13.49 -5.46 5.86
N MET A 175 -12.29 -4.87 5.78
CA MET A 175 -11.41 -4.74 6.94
C MET A 175 -12.06 -3.86 8.02
N LYS A 176 -12.73 -2.76 7.63
CA LYS A 176 -13.48 -1.89 8.54
C LYS A 176 -14.58 -2.66 9.27
N ASP A 177 -15.39 -3.41 8.53
CA ASP A 177 -16.49 -4.19 9.10
C ASP A 177 -16.00 -5.30 10.02
N ALA A 178 -14.95 -6.04 9.62
CA ALA A 178 -14.34 -7.07 10.44
C ALA A 178 -13.73 -6.49 11.73
N LEU A 179 -13.00 -5.36 11.64
CA LEU A 179 -12.43 -4.70 12.83
C LEU A 179 -13.51 -4.22 13.80
N HIS A 180 -14.63 -3.68 13.29
CA HIS A 180 -15.78 -3.30 14.11
C HIS A 180 -16.39 -4.46 14.88
N GLN A 181 -16.35 -5.67 14.33
CA GLN A 181 -16.86 -6.88 14.97
C GLN A 181 -15.85 -7.51 15.95
N GLU A 182 -14.56 -7.52 15.60
CA GLU A 182 -13.53 -8.29 16.28
C GLU A 182 -12.81 -7.56 17.43
N ASP A 183 -12.73 -6.23 17.36
CA ASP A 183 -12.06 -5.39 18.36
C ASP A 183 -12.99 -4.28 18.89
N PRO A 184 -13.52 -4.41 20.11
CA PRO A 184 -14.31 -3.36 20.75
C PRO A 184 -13.56 -2.03 20.91
N GLU A 185 -12.22 -2.04 20.93
CA GLU A 185 -11.39 -0.84 21.02
C GLU A 185 -10.97 -0.29 19.65
N TYR A 186 -11.57 -0.80 18.55
CA TYR A 186 -11.14 -0.52 17.19
C TYR A 186 -10.88 0.95 16.91
N LYS A 187 -11.86 1.83 17.16
CA LYS A 187 -11.73 3.26 16.86
C LYS A 187 -10.54 3.91 17.57
N THR A 188 -10.35 3.60 18.85
CA THR A 188 -9.26 4.14 19.67
C THR A 188 -7.91 3.61 19.19
N ARG A 189 -7.81 2.29 18.97
CA ARG A 189 -6.57 1.65 18.53
C ARG A 189 -6.17 2.09 17.12
N TYR A 190 -7.15 2.17 16.23
CA TYR A 190 -6.96 2.60 14.85
C TYR A 190 -6.45 4.05 14.79
N ALA A 191 -7.00 4.97 15.59
CA ALA A 191 -6.49 6.35 15.66
C ALA A 191 -5.01 6.41 16.05
N ILE A 192 -4.57 5.57 17.00
CA ILE A 192 -3.15 5.45 17.40
C ILE A 192 -2.30 4.93 16.24
N PHE A 193 -2.78 3.91 15.53
CA PHE A 193 -2.06 3.33 14.40
C PHE A 193 -1.97 4.28 13.21
N GLN A 194 -3.04 5.00 12.89
CA GLN A 194 -3.06 5.96 11.79
C GLN A 194 -2.09 7.13 12.06
N GLU A 195 -2.04 7.63 13.29
CA GLU A 195 -1.06 8.65 13.72
C GLU A 195 0.39 8.16 13.53
N GLN A 196 0.66 6.90 13.87
CA GLN A 196 1.99 6.30 13.76
C GLN A 196 2.36 5.91 12.32
N GLU A 197 1.40 5.48 11.51
CA GLU A 197 1.53 5.27 10.07
C GLU A 197 1.95 6.59 9.41
N LYS A 198 1.25 7.69 9.68
CA LYS A 198 1.56 9.01 9.08
C LYS A 198 3.02 9.40 9.33
N LYS A 199 3.51 9.22 10.55
CA LYS A 199 4.92 9.49 10.92
C LYS A 199 5.92 8.59 10.18
N ASN A 200 5.57 7.34 9.94
CA ASN A 200 6.41 6.42 9.21
C ASN A 200 6.37 6.68 7.71
N TYR A 201 5.20 7.01 7.16
CA TYR A 201 5.01 7.37 5.78
C TYR A 201 5.76 8.65 5.43
N LEU A 202 5.76 9.68 6.28
CA LEU A 202 6.54 10.90 6.05
C LEU A 202 8.05 10.62 5.83
N LYS A 203 8.63 9.65 6.53
CA LYS A 203 10.04 9.26 6.32
C LYS A 203 10.23 8.60 4.96
N PHE A 204 9.26 7.80 4.53
CA PHE A 204 9.27 7.16 3.22
C PHE A 204 9.07 8.19 2.10
N GLU A 205 8.08 9.07 2.23
CA GLU A 205 7.81 10.19 1.31
C GLU A 205 9.06 11.07 1.13
N GLN A 206 9.74 11.44 2.22
CA GLN A 206 11.01 12.18 2.13
C GLN A 206 12.10 11.43 1.36
N THR A 207 12.13 10.10 1.45
CA THR A 207 13.07 9.28 0.65
C THR A 207 12.69 9.35 -0.84
N LEU A 208 11.40 9.29 -1.16
CA LEU A 208 10.89 9.39 -2.54
C LEU A 208 11.16 10.77 -3.14
N LEU A 209 10.98 11.85 -2.39
CA LEU A 209 11.27 13.20 -2.87
C LEU A 209 12.76 13.38 -3.16
N LYS A 210 13.62 12.98 -2.21
CA LYS A 210 15.07 13.08 -2.35
C LYS A 210 15.62 12.25 -3.51
N SER A 211 15.04 11.08 -3.79
CA SER A 211 15.48 10.22 -4.89
C SER A 211 15.28 10.84 -6.27
N VAL A 212 14.44 11.87 -6.39
CA VAL A 212 14.20 12.65 -7.62
C VAL A 212 14.65 14.10 -7.52
N GLY A 213 15.44 14.45 -6.49
CA GLY A 213 16.01 15.78 -6.31
C GLY A 213 15.01 16.86 -5.86
N ILE A 214 14.02 16.48 -5.06
CA ILE A 214 13.07 17.41 -4.42
C ILE A 214 13.38 17.44 -2.92
N ASP A 215 13.62 18.66 -2.39
CA ASP A 215 13.90 18.92 -0.97
C ASP A 215 12.62 19.16 -0.15
#